data_AF-A0A6G1RFG0-F1
#
_entry.id   AF-A0A6G1RFG0-F1
#
_cell.length_a   1.000
_cell.length_b   1.000
_cell.length_c   1.000
_cell.angle_alpha   90.00
_cell.angle_beta   90.00
_cell.angle_gamma   90.00
#
_symmetry.space_group_name_H-M   'P 1'
#
loop_
_entity.id
_entity.type
_entity.pdbx_description
1 polymer ?
#
loop_
_entity_poly.entity_id
_entity_poly.type
_entity_poly.pdbx_seq_one_letter_code
_entity_poly.pdbx_strand_id
1 'polypeptide(L)'
;ALALGGTGQRAARSGCRHACHVLLYAPLPAGSPGPGYAVLMLLRFDGRFGFPGGLVEAGDESLEAALSREVGEELGPAAAARLSFRPGDHRGARVWRAGSDVRLVTHFYSRKLRLEE
;
A
#
# COMPACT_ATOMS: atom_id res chain seq x y z
N ALA A 1 1.88 -1.43 -18.56
CA ALA A 1 1.78 -0.22 -17.73
C ALA A 1 0.70 0.66 -18.34
N LEU A 2 -0.43 0.84 -17.67
CA LEU A 2 -1.37 1.90 -18.02
C LEU A 2 -1.09 3.03 -17.04
N ALA A 3 -0.35 4.03 -17.52
CA ALA A 3 -0.16 5.29 -16.83
C ALA A 3 -1.46 6.07 -16.94
N LEU A 4 -2.21 6.16 -15.85
CA LEU A 4 -3.23 7.21 -15.71
C LEU A 4 -2.56 8.34 -14.93
N GLY A 5 -2.35 9.44 -15.64
CA GLY A 5 -1.72 10.66 -15.16
C GLY A 5 -2.45 11.28 -13.98
N GLY A 6 -1.69 12.07 -13.23
CA GLY A 6 -2.08 12.63 -11.94
C GLY A 6 -3.35 13.45 -11.96
N THR A 7 -4.12 13.29 -10.89
CA THR A 7 -4.89 14.29 -10.15
C THR A 7 -5.47 13.51 -8.96
N GLY A 8 -5.41 14.05 -7.75
CA GLY A 8 -5.84 13.37 -6.52
C GLY A 8 -7.18 12.66 -6.71
N GLN A 9 -7.13 11.33 -6.78
CA GLN A 9 -8.22 10.55 -7.32
C GLN A 9 -9.15 10.16 -6.18
N ARG A 10 -10.23 10.94 -6.02
CA ARG A 10 -11.38 10.61 -5.18
C ARG A 10 -11.77 9.15 -5.43
N ALA A 11 -11.66 8.31 -4.39
CA ALA A 11 -11.66 6.86 -4.52
C ALA A 11 -13.04 6.21 -4.66
N ALA A 12 -14.14 6.96 -4.59
CA ALA A 12 -15.48 6.39 -4.69
C ALA A 12 -16.18 6.77 -6.00
N ARG A 13 -15.89 6.06 -7.10
CA ARG A 13 -16.88 5.90 -8.19
C ARG A 13 -17.56 4.54 -8.02
N SER A 14 -18.87 4.57 -7.84
CA SER A 14 -19.73 3.43 -7.51
C SER A 14 -19.53 2.25 -8.47
N GLY A 15 -18.97 1.15 -7.96
CA GLY A 15 -18.87 -0.14 -8.65
C GLY A 15 -17.53 -0.87 -8.53
N CYS A 16 -16.46 -0.21 -8.06
CA CYS A 16 -15.17 -0.87 -7.81
C CYS A 16 -14.83 -0.83 -6.32
N ARG A 17 -14.31 -1.93 -5.78
CA ARG A 17 -13.61 -1.93 -4.49
C ARG A 17 -12.17 -1.50 -4.70
N HIS A 18 -11.61 -0.78 -3.74
CA HIS A 18 -10.23 -0.32 -3.78
C HIS A 18 -9.46 -0.96 -2.62
N ALA A 19 -8.18 -1.25 -2.84
CA ALA A 19 -7.26 -1.66 -1.80
C ALA A 19 -5.92 -0.95 -1.99
N CYS A 20 -5.26 -0.56 -0.90
CA CYS A 20 -3.96 0.07 -0.91
C CYS A 20 -2.97 -0.82 -0.17
N HIS A 21 -1.80 -1.08 -0.78
CA HIS A 21 -0.72 -1.80 -0.12
C HIS A 21 0.60 -1.03 -0.29
N VAL A 22 1.51 -1.17 0.66
CA VAL A 22 2.79 -0.47 0.65
C VAL A 22 3.99 -1.40 0.79
N LEU A 23 4.99 -1.20 -0.06
CA LEU A 23 6.32 -1.74 0.13
C LEU A 23 7.11 -0.79 1.04
N LEU A 24 7.35 -1.22 2.28
CA LEU A 24 8.27 -0.58 3.21
C LEU A 24 9.64 -1.25 3.05
N TYR A 25 10.68 -0.44 2.80
CA TYR A 25 12.02 -0.97 2.57
C TYR A 25 13.11 -0.06 3.10
N ALA A 26 14.22 -0.64 3.54
CA ALA A 26 15.39 0.08 4.03
C ALA A 26 16.68 -0.50 3.43
N PRO A 27 17.69 0.33 3.12
CA PRO A 27 18.99 -0.16 2.70
C PRO A 27 19.66 -0.89 3.87
N LEU A 28 20.30 -2.03 3.58
CA LEU A 28 21.13 -2.73 4.56
C LEU A 28 22.51 -2.07 4.67
N PRO A 29 23.23 -2.21 5.80
CA PRO A 29 24.58 -1.71 5.95
C PRO A 29 25.53 -2.27 4.89
N ALA A 30 26.55 -1.49 4.52
CA ALA A 30 27.59 -1.94 3.60
C ALA A 30 28.24 -3.24 4.09
N GLY A 31 28.49 -4.18 3.18
CA GLY A 31 29.03 -5.51 3.50
C GLY A 31 27.96 -6.55 3.89
N SER A 32 26.68 -6.17 3.98
CA SER A 32 25.59 -7.14 4.13
C SER A 32 25.52 -8.07 2.90
N PRO A 33 25.25 -9.38 3.08
CA PRO A 33 24.97 -10.29 1.97
C PRO A 33 23.81 -9.75 1.12
N GLY A 34 23.88 -9.99 -0.20
CA GLY A 34 22.79 -9.61 -1.09
C GLY A 34 21.48 -10.36 -0.76
N PRO A 35 20.31 -9.75 -1.03
CA PRO A 35 20.09 -8.40 -1.56
C PRO A 35 20.30 -7.30 -0.51
N GLY A 36 20.82 -6.13 -0.93
CA GLY A 36 21.21 -5.02 -0.05
C GLY A 36 20.07 -4.21 0.57
N TYR A 37 18.88 -4.76 0.67
CA TYR A 37 17.69 -4.10 1.24
C TYR A 37 16.89 -5.06 2.11
N ALA A 38 16.41 -4.55 3.25
CA ALA A 38 15.34 -5.16 4.01
C ALA A 38 14.00 -4.72 3.42
N VAL A 39 13.07 -5.66 3.27
CA VAL A 39 11.69 -5.41 2.80
C VAL A 39 10.72 -6.04 3.79
N LEU A 40 9.73 -5.26 4.23
CA LEU A 40 8.71 -5.77 5.14
C LEU A 40 7.55 -6.42 4.35
N MET A 41 7.25 -7.67 4.69
CA MET A 41 6.04 -8.40 4.28
C MET A 41 5.44 -9.07 5.51
N LEU A 42 4.13 -9.29 5.49
CA LEU A 42 3.36 -9.85 6.59
C LEU A 42 2.72 -11.19 6.19
N LEU A 43 2.65 -12.14 7.11
CA LEU A 43 1.84 -13.35 6.96
C LEU A 43 0.38 -12.99 7.27
N ARG A 44 -0.49 -13.13 6.27
CA ARG A 44 -1.91 -12.82 6.39
C ARG A 44 -2.69 -13.99 6.98
N PHE A 45 -3.93 -13.71 7.40
CA PHE A 45 -4.85 -14.71 7.95
C PHE A 45 -5.14 -15.89 7.01
N ASP A 46 -5.00 -15.70 5.69
CA ASP A 46 -5.22 -16.73 4.68
C ASP A 46 -3.96 -17.56 4.38
N GLY A 47 -2.91 -17.42 5.20
CA GLY A 47 -1.66 -18.18 5.10
C GLY A 47 -0.73 -17.70 3.98
N ARG A 48 -1.01 -16.54 3.36
CA ARG A 48 -0.19 -15.96 2.28
C ARG A 48 0.63 -14.78 2.78
N PHE A 49 1.81 -14.58 2.19
CA PHE A 49 2.57 -13.35 2.39
C PHE A 49 1.98 -12.20 1.56
N GLY A 50 1.88 -11.04 2.18
CA GLY A 50 1.42 -9.80 1.55
C GLY A 50 2.20 -8.59 2.05
N PHE A 51 1.98 -7.46 1.39
CA PHE A 51 2.46 -6.17 1.89
C PHE A 51 1.47 -5.60 2.92
N PRO A 52 1.92 -4.75 3.85
CA PRO A 52 1.02 -4.03 4.73
C PRO A 52 -0.01 -3.20 3.95
N GLY A 53 -1.23 -3.13 4.48
CA GLY A 53 -2.36 -2.39 3.90
C GLY A 53 -3.62 -3.24 3.75
N GLY A 54 -4.67 -2.65 3.16
CA GLY A 54 -5.98 -3.28 3.10
C GLY A 54 -6.97 -2.56 2.21
N LEU A 55 -8.26 -2.79 2.48
CA LEU A 55 -9.34 -2.20 1.69
C LEU A 55 -9.51 -0.72 2.02
N VAL A 56 -9.94 0.04 1.01
CA VAL A 56 -10.36 1.43 1.19
C VAL A 56 -11.84 1.41 1.53
N GLU A 57 -12.21 2.11 2.60
CA GLU A 57 -13.60 2.16 3.05
C GLU A 57 -14.47 2.99 2.10
N ALA A 58 -15.77 2.69 2.08
CA ALA A 58 -16.71 3.43 1.25
C ALA A 58 -16.88 4.87 1.78
N GLY A 59 -16.93 5.84 0.88
CA GLY A 59 -17.12 7.26 1.22
C GLY A 59 -16.07 8.16 0.57
N ASP A 60 -15.78 9.30 1.19
CA ASP A 60 -14.82 10.29 0.70
C ASP A 60 -13.39 10.09 1.25
N GLU A 61 -13.05 8.88 1.73
CA GLU A 61 -11.70 8.55 2.19
C GLU A 61 -10.68 8.61 1.04
N SER A 62 -9.54 9.25 1.26
CA SER A 62 -8.44 9.23 0.29
C SER A 62 -7.67 7.91 0.37
N LEU A 63 -7.02 7.52 -0.73
CA LEU A 63 -6.19 6.31 -0.76
C LEU A 63 -5.07 6.35 0.28
N GLU A 64 -4.46 7.52 0.49
CA GLU A 64 -3.42 7.73 1.49
C GLU A 64 -3.96 7.65 2.92
N ALA A 65 -5.16 8.16 3.18
CA ALA A 65 -5.79 8.05 4.51
C ALA A 65 -6.13 6.59 4.84
N ALA A 66 -6.73 5.88 3.88
CA ALA A 66 -7.01 4.44 3.99
C ALA A 66 -5.74 3.64 4.26
N LEU A 67 -4.68 3.87 3.48
CA LEU A 67 -3.41 3.18 3.67
C LEU A 67 -2.78 3.48 5.04
N SER A 68 -2.87 4.73 5.51
CA SER A 68 -2.35 5.13 6.82
C SER A 68 -3.10 4.43 7.95
N ARG A 69 -4.42 4.32 7.83
CA ARG A 69 -5.28 3.60 8.78
C ARG A 69 -4.91 2.12 8.83
N GLU A 70 -4.89 1.43 7.69
CA GLU A 70 -4.57 -0.01 7.59
C GLU A 70 -3.17 -0.32 8.15
N VAL A 71 -2.16 0.49 7.80
CA VAL A 71 -0.80 0.33 8.35
C VAL A 71 -0.79 0.52 9.87
N GLY A 72 -1.61 1.42 10.41
CA GLY A 72 -1.77 1.62 11.84
C GLY A 72 -2.42 0.44 12.55
N GLU A 73 -3.37 -0.22 11.90
CA GLU A 73 -4.03 -1.43 12.41
C GLU A 73 -3.08 -2.65 12.42
N GLU A 74 -2.26 -2.81 11.38
CA GLU A 74 -1.36 -3.97 11.23
C GLU A 74 -0.01 -3.82 11.96
N LEU A 75 0.59 -2.62 11.95
CA LEU A 75 1.92 -2.35 12.50
C LEU A 75 1.88 -1.51 13.79
N GLY A 76 0.69 -1.07 14.19
CA GLY A 76 0.46 -0.24 15.37
C GLY A 76 0.40 1.27 15.07
N PRO A 77 -0.25 2.06 15.95
CA PRO A 77 -0.53 3.47 15.70
C PRO A 77 0.73 4.34 15.57
N ALA A 78 1.83 3.94 16.22
CA ALA A 78 3.11 4.63 16.10
C ALA A 78 3.72 4.50 14.69
N ALA A 79 3.46 3.40 13.98
CA ALA A 79 3.89 3.22 12.60
C ALA A 79 3.14 4.17 11.68
N ALA A 80 1.81 4.23 11.76
CA ALA A 80 0.99 5.17 10.98
C ALA A 80 1.37 6.64 11.24
N ALA A 81 1.65 7.01 12.49
CA ALA A 81 2.07 8.37 12.83
C ALA A 81 3.42 8.77 12.22
N ARG A 82 4.36 7.82 12.08
CA ARG A 82 5.67 8.05 11.45
C ARG A 82 5.62 7.96 9.93
N LEU A 83 4.77 7.09 9.40
CA LEU A 83 4.64 6.82 7.98
C LEU A 83 3.56 7.71 7.36
N SER A 84 3.95 8.93 6.97
CA SER A 84 3.10 9.79 6.15
C SER A 84 3.17 9.36 4.68
N PHE A 85 2.07 8.78 4.17
CA PHE A 85 1.92 8.46 2.76
C PHE A 85 1.43 9.67 1.96
N ARG A 86 2.06 9.89 0.80
CA ARG A 86 1.73 11.01 -0.09
C ARG A 86 1.45 10.47 -1.50
N PRO A 87 0.76 11.25 -2.34
CA PRO A 87 0.53 10.85 -3.74
C PRO A 87 1.82 10.51 -4.51
N GLY A 88 2.97 11.11 -4.15
CA GLY A 88 4.28 10.82 -4.76
C GLY A 88 4.88 9.45 -4.39
N ASP A 89 4.37 8.80 -3.34
CA ASP A 89 4.76 7.44 -2.95
C ASP A 89 4.01 6.37 -3.77
N HIS A 90 2.96 6.75 -4.52
CA HIS A 90 2.19 5.85 -5.39
C HIS A 90 3.02 5.40 -6.59
N ARG A 91 2.96 4.10 -6.89
CA ARG A 91 3.72 3.46 -7.99
C ARG A 91 2.84 2.86 -9.07
N GLY A 92 1.54 2.84 -8.87
CA GLY A 92 0.58 2.38 -9.86
C GLY A 92 -0.58 1.62 -9.24
N ALA A 93 -1.51 1.24 -10.12
CA ALA A 93 -2.66 0.45 -9.76
C ALA A 93 -2.85 -0.71 -10.74
N ARG A 94 -3.49 -1.77 -10.27
CA ARG A 94 -3.89 -2.95 -11.06
C ARG A 94 -5.38 -3.17 -10.87
N VAL A 95 -6.09 -3.38 -11.97
CA VAL A 95 -7.51 -3.73 -11.96
C VAL A 95 -7.64 -5.23 -12.08
N TRP A 96 -8.32 -5.84 -11.12
CA TRP A 96 -8.67 -7.24 -11.07
C TRP A 96 -10.16 -7.38 -11.37
N ARG A 97 -10.50 -8.33 -12.23
CA ARG A 97 -11.88 -8.69 -12.55
C ARG A 97 -12.19 -10.06 -11.97
N ALA A 98 -13.26 -10.15 -11.18
CA ALA A 98 -13.82 -11.40 -10.73
C ALA A 98 -15.25 -11.50 -11.28
N GLY A 99 -15.43 -12.28 -12.35
CA GLY A 99 -16.70 -12.37 -13.06
C GLY A 99 -17.08 -11.09 -13.83
N SER A 100 -18.38 -10.90 -14.09
CA SER A 100 -18.94 -9.79 -14.86
C SER A 100 -18.92 -8.45 -14.12
N ASP A 101 -19.09 -8.47 -12.79
CA ASP A 101 -19.50 -7.27 -12.04
C ASP A 101 -18.53 -6.83 -10.95
N VAL A 102 -17.71 -7.72 -10.37
CA VAL A 102 -16.81 -7.34 -9.27
C VAL A 102 -15.46 -6.90 -9.81
N ARG A 103 -15.17 -5.61 -9.64
CA ARG A 103 -13.89 -5.00 -9.97
C ARG A 103 -13.17 -4.61 -8.67
N LEU A 104 -11.95 -5.12 -8.50
CA LEU A 104 -11.06 -4.71 -7.43
C LEU A 104 -9.89 -3.93 -8.04
N VAL A 105 -9.61 -2.74 -7.52
CA VAL A 105 -8.43 -1.96 -7.90
C VAL A 105 -7.44 -1.99 -6.75
N THR A 106 -6.27 -2.58 -6.98
CA THR A 106 -5.18 -2.60 -5.99
C THR A 106 -4.15 -1.53 -6.34
N HIS A 107 -3.98 -0.57 -5.44
CA HIS A 107 -3.01 0.51 -5.50
C HIS A 107 -1.74 0.10 -4.75
N PHE A 108 -0.59 0.42 -5.31
CA PHE A 108 0.71 0.05 -4.74
C PHE A 108 1.53 1.31 -4.46
N TYR A 109 2.00 1.40 -3.22
CA TYR A 109 2.87 2.47 -2.74
C TYR A 109 4.25 1.90 -2.41
N SER A 110 5.27 2.74 -2.42
CA SER A 110 6.60 2.38 -1.93
C SER A 110 7.14 3.47 -1.03
N ARG A 111 7.68 3.10 0.12
CA ARG A 111 8.29 4.03 1.06
C ARG A 111 9.65 3.52 1.52
N LYS A 112 10.69 4.30 1.25
CA LYS A 112 12.02 4.05 1.78
C LYS A 112 12.11 4.55 3.22
N LEU A 113 12.65 3.71 4.09
CA LEU A 113 12.91 3.96 5.51
C LEU A 113 14.41 3.89 5.79
N ARG A 114 14.80 4.33 6.99
CA ARG A 114 16.04 3.88 7.62
C ARG A 114 15.82 2.50 8.22
N LEU A 115 16.89 1.74 8.45
CA LEU A 115 16.77 0.36 8.91
C LEU A 115 16.27 0.25 10.35
N GLU A 116 16.49 1.30 11.14
CA GLU A 116 16.11 1.39 12.55
C GLU A 116 14.65 1.83 12.77
N GLU A 117 13.94 2.19 11.69
CA GLU A 117 12.54 2.61 11.69
C GLU A 117 11.59 1.44 11.44
#